data_AF-A0A7R9JT32-F1
#
_entry.id   AF-A0A7R9JT32-F1
#
_cell.length_a   1.000
_cell.length_b   1.000
_cell.length_c   1.000
_cell.angle_alpha   90.00
_cell.angle_beta   90.00
_cell.angle_gamma   90.00
#
_symmetry.space_group_name_H-M   'P 1'
#
loop_
_entity.id
_entity.type
_entity.pdbx_description
1 polymer ?
#
loop_
_entity_poly.entity_id
_entity_poly.type
_entity_poly.pdbx_seq_one_letter_code
_entity_poly.pdbx_strand_id
1 'polypeptide(L)'
;MCSIRKSWACYEEWENVVVVDREYSFRLVAGAFFFLRQGEMRPLSEITAMAPTLEGGPMDWQYKTEPQSGFCEAMKDSRFIWPRSRVLGGTSTINGMLYVRGNRRDYDNWALAGSIGWSYDEVLPYFKKSEDMQVERYLNSSFHKTEGYLTVEEFRYRPKIVNTSRKIGYQNNDINGEKPTEFGLAYGTLRDGLRCSIAKAFLRPARNRLNFDISLHSFVEKILIDSNTKVTQGVVFKKNMHRHTVGVRKEVNVSAGAFNSPHLLVLSGIGSYWQILEAGI
;
A
#
# COMPACT_ATOMS: atom_id res chain seq x y z
N MET A 1 7.95 13.30 21.31
CA MET A 1 6.62 13.00 20.73
C MET A 1 6.79 12.82 19.23
N CYS A 2 6.69 11.57 18.75
CA CYS A 2 6.71 11.30 17.31
C CYS A 2 5.33 11.67 16.76
N SER A 3 5.22 12.77 16.03
CA SER A 3 3.99 13.14 15.33
C SER A 3 3.82 12.17 14.17
N ILE A 4 3.02 11.12 14.36
CA ILE A 4 2.52 10.33 13.23
C ILE A 4 1.54 11.24 12.50
N ARG A 5 2.02 11.97 11.50
CA ARG A 5 1.12 12.60 10.53
C ARG A 5 0.33 11.46 9.90
N LYS A 6 -1.00 11.57 9.91
CA LYS A 6 -1.90 10.65 9.21
C LYS A 6 -1.54 10.68 7.73
N SER A 7 -0.62 9.81 7.32
CA SER A 7 -0.32 9.59 5.92
C SER A 7 -1.46 8.81 5.30
N TRP A 8 -1.68 9.09 4.02
CA TRP A 8 -2.88 8.74 3.29
C TRP A 8 -2.98 7.22 3.11
N ALA A 9 -4.14 6.67 3.48
CA ALA A 9 -4.59 5.29 3.28
C ALA A 9 -4.01 4.25 4.24
N CYS A 10 -4.80 3.97 5.28
CA CYS A 10 -4.62 2.86 6.22
C CYS A 10 -5.01 1.49 5.63
N TYR A 11 -5.25 1.38 4.32
CA TYR A 11 -5.68 0.14 3.67
C TYR A 11 -5.04 -0.10 2.30
N GLU A 12 -4.33 0.88 1.75
CA GLU A 12 -3.66 0.72 0.47
C GLU A 12 -2.18 1.00 0.66
N GLU A 13 -1.42 -0.08 0.64
CA GLU A 13 -0.01 -0.09 0.92
C GLU A 13 0.72 0.73 -0.16
N TRP A 14 1.12 1.95 0.21
CA TRP A 14 2.23 2.63 -0.46
C TRP A 14 3.48 1.82 -0.18
N GLU A 15 3.65 0.71 -0.90
CA GLU A 15 4.89 -0.05 -0.84
C GLU A 15 5.84 0.48 -1.90
N ASN A 16 7.10 0.57 -1.53
CA ASN A 16 8.23 0.93 -2.37
C ASN A 16 8.37 2.44 -2.70
N VAL A 17 8.07 3.34 -1.77
CA VAL A 17 8.30 4.80 -1.92
C VAL A 17 9.03 5.36 -0.70
N VAL A 18 10.08 6.18 -0.91
CA VAL A 18 10.72 6.96 0.16
C VAL A 18 10.56 8.45 -0.13
N VAL A 19 9.69 9.16 0.59
CA VAL A 19 9.44 10.58 0.29
C VAL A 19 10.49 11.46 0.98
N VAL A 20 11.10 12.39 0.24
CA VAL A 20 12.11 13.33 0.74
C VAL A 20 11.58 14.77 0.55
N ASP A 21 11.34 15.52 1.62
CA ASP A 21 10.85 16.91 1.51
C ASP A 21 12.02 17.93 1.43
N ARG A 22 11.99 18.80 0.41
CA ARG A 22 12.83 20.01 0.25
C ARG A 22 11.91 21.24 0.21
N GLU A 23 12.18 22.27 1.00
CA GLU A 23 11.30 23.45 1.06
C GLU A 23 10.98 24.06 -0.31
N TYR A 24 9.70 24.41 -0.46
CA TYR A 24 8.98 24.87 -1.67
C TYR A 24 8.78 23.85 -2.81
N SER A 25 9.16 22.59 -2.63
CA SER A 25 8.75 21.56 -3.58
C SER A 25 8.71 20.17 -2.94
N PHE A 26 7.52 19.56 -2.84
CA PHE A 26 7.34 18.14 -2.46
C PHE A 26 7.99 17.20 -3.47
N ARG A 27 9.32 17.18 -3.56
CA ARG A 27 10.04 16.28 -4.47
C ARG A 27 10.02 14.92 -3.84
N LEU A 28 8.90 14.23 -3.99
CA LEU A 28 8.83 12.80 -3.80
C LEU A 28 10.05 12.24 -4.53
N VAL A 29 10.99 11.61 -3.83
CA VAL A 29 11.94 10.74 -4.51
C VAL A 29 11.31 9.39 -4.30
N ALA A 30 10.22 9.07 -5.02
CA ALA A 30 9.84 7.67 -5.12
C ALA A 30 11.01 6.95 -5.76
N GLY A 31 11.94 6.47 -4.94
CA GLY A 31 12.79 5.36 -5.22
C GLY A 31 11.84 4.20 -5.26
N ALA A 32 11.16 4.02 -6.39
CA ALA A 32 10.59 2.73 -6.66
C ALA A 32 11.80 1.80 -6.70
N PHE A 33 11.74 0.79 -5.84
CA PHE A 33 12.79 -0.15 -5.57
C PHE A 33 12.89 -1.07 -6.78
N PHE A 34 13.99 -1.04 -7.52
CA PHE A 34 14.19 -2.03 -8.59
C PHE A 34 15.55 -2.67 -8.48
N PHE A 35 15.53 -3.99 -8.38
CA PHE A 35 16.58 -4.82 -8.91
C PHE A 35 16.06 -5.47 -10.19
N LEU A 36 16.83 -5.35 -11.27
CA LEU A 36 16.74 -6.05 -12.56
C LEU A 36 15.85 -5.44 -13.66
N ARG A 37 16.36 -5.64 -14.89
CA ARG A 37 16.07 -5.07 -16.22
C ARG A 37 14.62 -5.03 -16.75
N GLN A 38 13.55 -5.31 -15.99
CA GLN A 38 12.19 -5.42 -16.56
C GLN A 38 11.01 -5.03 -15.63
N GLY A 39 11.17 -3.99 -14.81
CA GLY A 39 10.11 -3.52 -13.88
C GLY A 39 9.04 -2.61 -14.50
N GLU A 40 8.70 -2.78 -15.77
CA GLU A 40 7.58 -2.04 -16.36
C GLU A 40 6.25 -2.68 -15.95
N MET A 41 5.28 -1.83 -15.61
CA MET A 41 3.90 -2.26 -15.39
C MET A 41 3.41 -2.97 -16.65
N ARG A 42 3.15 -4.27 -16.54
CA ARG A 42 2.74 -5.06 -17.70
C ARG A 42 1.28 -4.80 -18.01
N PRO A 43 0.85 -4.75 -19.29
CA PRO A 43 -0.55 -4.68 -19.66
C PRO A 43 -1.41 -5.75 -18.96
N LEU A 44 -0.82 -6.93 -18.70
CA LEU A 44 -1.46 -8.02 -17.97
C LEU A 44 -1.89 -7.62 -16.55
N SER A 45 -1.15 -6.73 -15.88
CA SER A 45 -1.50 -6.25 -14.53
C SER A 45 -2.78 -5.41 -14.50
N GLU A 46 -3.16 -4.81 -15.63
CA GLU A 46 -4.37 -4.00 -15.75
C GLU A 46 -5.64 -4.89 -15.85
N ILE A 47 -5.49 -6.15 -16.28
CA ILE A 47 -6.58 -7.10 -16.46
C ILE A 47 -6.91 -7.77 -15.13
N THR A 48 -8.10 -7.49 -14.61
CA THR A 48 -8.57 -7.97 -13.29
C THR A 48 -8.51 -9.49 -13.16
N ALA A 49 -8.95 -10.23 -14.18
CA ALA A 49 -8.93 -11.70 -14.22
C ALA A 49 -7.54 -12.33 -14.16
N MET A 50 -6.48 -11.54 -14.43
CA MET A 50 -5.10 -12.02 -14.44
C MET A 50 -4.41 -11.89 -13.09
N ALA A 51 -5.04 -11.25 -12.09
CA ALA A 51 -4.43 -11.03 -10.77
C ALA A 51 -3.76 -12.28 -10.16
N PRO A 52 -4.39 -13.48 -10.16
CA PRO A 52 -3.77 -14.69 -9.60
C PRO A 52 -2.49 -15.13 -10.33
N THR A 53 -2.31 -14.72 -11.59
CA THR A 53 -1.13 -15.09 -12.40
C THR A 53 0.07 -14.18 -12.17
N LEU A 54 -0.11 -13.08 -11.41
CA LEU A 54 0.94 -12.08 -11.18
C LEU A 54 1.84 -12.46 -9.99
N GLU A 55 1.32 -13.27 -9.07
CA GLU A 55 2.05 -13.85 -7.94
C GLU A 55 3.14 -14.79 -8.45
N GLY A 56 4.35 -14.72 -7.88
CA GLY A 56 5.49 -15.46 -8.41
C GLY A 56 5.98 -14.95 -9.77
N GLY A 57 5.41 -13.86 -10.31
CA GLY A 57 5.84 -13.26 -11.56
C GLY A 57 7.03 -12.31 -11.41
N PRO A 58 7.48 -11.69 -12.53
CA PRO A 58 8.61 -10.75 -12.51
C PRO A 58 8.32 -9.43 -11.79
N MET A 59 7.04 -9.12 -11.52
CA MET A 59 6.61 -7.95 -10.75
C MET A 59 6.55 -8.23 -9.24
N ASP A 60 6.79 -9.46 -8.81
CA ASP A 60 6.77 -9.89 -7.42
C ASP A 60 8.20 -9.97 -6.86
N TRP A 61 8.38 -9.60 -5.59
CA TRP A 61 9.56 -9.86 -4.78
C TRP A 61 9.73 -11.35 -4.47
N GLN A 62 8.64 -12.12 -4.51
CA GLN A 62 8.60 -13.56 -4.29
C GLN A 62 9.15 -13.96 -2.92
N TYR A 63 8.82 -13.17 -1.87
CA TYR A 63 9.19 -13.54 -0.51
C TYR A 63 8.59 -14.89 -0.14
N LYS A 64 9.32 -15.61 0.70
CA LYS A 64 8.87 -16.87 1.28
C LYS A 64 8.99 -16.79 2.79
N THR A 65 8.06 -17.43 3.48
CA THR A 65 8.21 -17.64 4.91
C THR A 65 9.41 -18.56 5.19
N GLU A 66 9.90 -18.54 6.42
CA GLU A 66 10.67 -19.66 6.94
C GLU A 66 9.74 -20.88 7.15
N PRO A 67 10.25 -22.12 7.13
CA PRO A 67 9.46 -23.30 7.41
C PRO A 67 8.96 -23.27 8.85
N GLN A 68 7.70 -23.61 9.06
CA GLN A 68 7.08 -23.64 10.39
C GLN A 68 6.25 -24.91 10.54
N SER A 69 6.54 -25.67 11.60
CA SER A 69 5.81 -26.90 11.92
C SER A 69 4.31 -26.62 12.07
N GLY A 70 3.48 -27.37 11.34
CA GLY A 70 2.02 -27.26 11.36
C GLY A 70 1.46 -26.15 10.46
N PHE A 71 2.29 -25.48 9.67
CA PHE A 71 1.87 -24.44 8.73
C PHE A 71 2.37 -24.73 7.33
N CYS A 72 1.48 -24.70 6.33
CA CYS A 72 1.81 -24.87 4.92
C CYS A 72 2.60 -26.16 4.59
N GLU A 73 2.38 -27.25 5.32
CA GLU A 73 3.08 -28.54 5.12
C GLU A 73 2.84 -29.18 3.74
N ALA A 74 1.75 -28.82 3.07
CA ALA A 74 1.45 -29.25 1.70
C ALA A 74 2.16 -28.39 0.63
N MET A 75 2.83 -27.30 1.02
CA MET A 75 3.59 -26.44 0.12
C MET A 75 5.02 -26.96 -0.05
N LYS A 76 5.65 -26.61 -1.17
CA LYS A 76 7.06 -26.95 -1.41
C LYS A 76 7.95 -26.40 -0.30
N ASP A 77 8.81 -27.25 0.24
CA ASP A 77 9.75 -26.93 1.34
C ASP A 77 9.06 -26.44 2.64
N SER A 78 7.75 -26.71 2.82
CA SER A 78 6.91 -26.20 3.92
C SER A 78 6.96 -24.67 4.06
N ARG A 79 7.09 -23.95 2.94
CA ARG A 79 7.15 -22.48 2.88
C ARG A 79 5.99 -21.90 2.08
N PHE A 80 5.39 -20.83 2.58
CA PHE A 80 4.34 -20.11 1.87
C PHE A 80 4.92 -18.90 1.13
N ILE A 81 4.37 -18.60 -0.05
CA ILE A 81 4.77 -17.44 -0.85
C ILE A 81 4.00 -16.23 -0.34
N TRP A 82 4.72 -15.15 -0.04
CA TRP A 82 4.15 -13.86 0.37
C TRP A 82 4.36 -12.84 -0.75
N PRO A 83 3.41 -12.75 -1.70
CA PRO A 83 3.57 -11.91 -2.88
C PRO A 83 3.61 -10.43 -2.47
N ARG A 84 4.64 -9.74 -2.94
CA ARG A 84 4.82 -8.30 -2.74
C ARG A 84 5.28 -7.69 -4.04
N SER A 85 4.57 -6.68 -4.53
CA SER A 85 4.96 -6.06 -5.79
C SER A 85 6.21 -5.23 -5.61
N ARG A 86 7.06 -5.26 -6.63
CA ARG A 86 8.30 -4.46 -6.75
C ARG A 86 8.24 -3.44 -7.89
N VAL A 87 7.03 -3.07 -8.33
CA VAL A 87 6.82 -2.05 -9.37
C VAL A 87 6.16 -0.79 -8.82
N LEU A 88 6.17 0.28 -9.61
CA LEU A 88 5.54 1.55 -9.24
C LEU A 88 4.04 1.33 -8.96
N GLY A 89 3.60 1.71 -7.76
CA GLY A 89 2.25 1.46 -7.25
C GLY A 89 2.19 0.35 -6.20
N GLY A 90 3.29 -0.36 -5.95
CA GLY A 90 3.37 -1.36 -4.91
C GLY A 90 2.38 -2.49 -5.11
N THR A 91 2.00 -3.18 -4.02
CA THR A 91 1.17 -4.40 -4.12
C THR A 91 -0.23 -4.14 -4.68
N SER A 92 -0.69 -2.89 -4.75
CA SER A 92 -1.91 -2.51 -5.49
C SER A 92 -1.88 -2.91 -6.98
N THR A 93 -0.69 -3.14 -7.56
CA THR A 93 -0.54 -3.56 -8.97
C THR A 93 -0.74 -5.06 -9.18
N ILE A 94 -0.69 -5.87 -8.12
CA ILE A 94 -0.83 -7.33 -8.20
C ILE A 94 -1.97 -7.89 -7.34
N ASN A 95 -2.52 -7.10 -6.40
CA ASN A 95 -3.56 -7.54 -5.46
C ASN A 95 -4.90 -7.93 -6.14
N GLY A 96 -5.85 -8.42 -5.35
CA GLY A 96 -7.20 -8.79 -5.78
C GLY A 96 -8.18 -7.62 -6.02
N MET A 97 -7.74 -6.36 -5.99
CA MET A 97 -8.53 -5.13 -6.20
C MET A 97 -9.73 -4.91 -5.26
N LEU A 98 -10.08 -5.88 -4.42
CA LEU A 98 -11.20 -5.79 -3.50
C LEU A 98 -11.05 -4.55 -2.61
N TYR A 99 -12.07 -3.69 -2.60
CA TYR A 99 -12.05 -2.46 -1.84
C TYR A 99 -12.97 -2.58 -0.61
N VAL A 100 -12.39 -3.14 0.45
CA VAL A 100 -13.01 -3.30 1.77
C VAL A 100 -12.19 -2.51 2.77
N ARG A 101 -12.85 -1.73 3.63
CA ARG A 101 -12.22 -0.97 4.72
C ARG A 101 -12.21 -1.80 6.00
N GLY A 102 -11.43 -1.38 6.99
CA GLY A 102 -11.44 -2.01 8.32
C GLY A 102 -12.76 -1.77 9.06
N ASN A 103 -13.06 -2.60 10.05
CA ASN A 103 -14.24 -2.41 10.88
C ASN A 103 -14.05 -1.20 11.81
N ARG A 104 -15.12 -0.46 12.13
CA ARG A 104 -15.10 0.62 13.12
C ARG A 104 -14.37 0.22 14.40
N ARG A 105 -14.65 -0.99 14.89
CA ARG A 105 -14.05 -1.52 16.13
C ARG A 105 -12.53 -1.59 16.06
N ASP A 106 -11.94 -1.87 14.90
CA ASP A 106 -10.49 -1.97 14.74
C ASP A 106 -9.82 -0.60 15.01
N TYR A 107 -10.36 0.46 14.39
CA TYR A 107 -9.86 1.82 14.53
C TYR A 107 -10.11 2.41 15.92
N ASP A 108 -11.31 2.19 16.47
CA ASP A 108 -11.64 2.65 17.82
C ASP A 108 -10.76 1.95 18.86
N ASN A 109 -10.46 0.66 18.68
CA ASN A 109 -9.51 -0.07 19.52
C ASN A 109 -8.09 0.49 19.42
N TRP A 110 -7.64 0.93 18.24
CA TRP A 110 -6.33 1.58 18.10
C TRP A 110 -6.26 2.90 18.86
N ALA A 111 -7.32 3.71 18.78
CA ALA A 111 -7.41 4.96 19.53
C ALA A 111 -7.38 4.71 21.05
N LEU A 112 -8.15 3.72 21.52
CA LEU A 112 -8.14 3.28 22.92
C LEU A 112 -6.77 2.75 23.38
N ALA A 113 -6.03 2.10 22.48
CA ALA A 113 -4.67 1.62 22.74
C ALA A 113 -3.60 2.73 22.70
N GLY A 114 -3.99 4.00 22.55
CA GLY A 114 -3.10 5.16 22.60
C GLY A 114 -2.75 5.78 21.24
N SER A 115 -3.31 5.27 20.13
CA SER A 115 -3.17 5.89 18.81
C SER A 115 -4.15 7.06 18.65
N ILE A 116 -3.90 8.14 19.40
CA ILE A 116 -4.76 9.34 19.39
C ILE A 116 -4.93 9.84 17.96
N GLY A 117 -6.18 10.13 17.56
CA GLY A 117 -6.50 10.54 16.20
C GLY A 117 -6.95 9.38 15.30
N TRP A 118 -6.86 8.13 15.71
CA TRP A 118 -7.10 6.98 14.83
C TRP A 118 -8.46 6.29 15.03
N SER A 119 -9.42 6.92 15.71
CA SER A 119 -10.78 6.37 15.80
C SER A 119 -11.45 6.36 14.42
N TYR A 120 -12.50 5.53 14.25
CA TYR A 120 -13.15 5.38 12.94
C TYR A 120 -13.68 6.71 12.41
N ASP A 121 -14.29 7.53 13.27
CA ASP A 121 -14.84 8.83 12.89
C ASP A 121 -13.75 9.81 12.43
N GLU A 122 -12.53 9.67 12.95
CA GLU A 122 -11.40 10.50 12.60
C GLU A 122 -10.67 10.05 11.33
N VAL A 123 -10.81 8.78 10.93
CA VAL A 123 -10.20 8.23 9.70
C VAL A 123 -11.17 8.17 8.53
N LEU A 124 -12.48 8.06 8.76
CA LEU A 124 -13.50 8.01 7.71
C LEU A 124 -13.41 9.18 6.71
N PRO A 125 -13.18 10.44 7.14
CA PRO A 125 -12.98 11.55 6.21
C PRO A 125 -11.81 11.34 5.25
N TYR A 126 -10.76 10.61 5.65
CA TYR A 126 -9.60 10.33 4.81
C TYR A 126 -9.90 9.23 3.78
N PHE A 127 -10.64 8.18 4.16
CA PHE A 127 -11.12 7.18 3.18
C PHE A 127 -12.02 7.83 2.13
N LYS A 128 -12.94 8.68 2.57
CA LYS A 128 -13.80 9.47 1.67
C LYS A 128 -13.00 10.42 0.79
N LYS A 129 -11.91 10.99 1.28
CA LYS A 129 -11.07 11.91 0.50
C LYS A 129 -10.33 11.23 -0.65
N SER A 130 -9.92 9.97 -0.47
CA SER A 130 -9.25 9.20 -1.53
C SER A 130 -10.22 8.65 -2.57
N GLU A 131 -11.44 8.32 -2.14
CA GLU A 131 -12.41 7.55 -2.91
C GLU A 131 -13.14 8.37 -3.98
N ASP A 132 -13.28 7.76 -5.15
CA ASP A 132 -14.19 8.17 -6.21
C ASP A 132 -15.18 7.02 -6.48
N MET A 133 -16.27 7.01 -5.71
CA MET A 133 -17.30 5.96 -5.76
C MET A 133 -18.16 6.09 -7.02
N GLN A 134 -18.18 5.07 -7.86
CA GLN A 134 -18.96 5.04 -9.11
C GLN A 134 -20.19 4.13 -9.04
N VAL A 135 -20.46 3.53 -7.88
CA VAL A 135 -21.59 2.62 -7.69
C VAL A 135 -22.85 3.41 -7.33
N GLU A 136 -23.79 3.51 -8.28
CA GLU A 136 -24.97 4.38 -8.22
C GLU A 136 -25.74 4.33 -6.89
N ARG A 137 -25.99 3.13 -6.36
CA ARG A 137 -26.72 2.93 -5.08
C ARG A 137 -26.01 3.49 -3.84
N TYR A 138 -24.72 3.81 -3.93
CA TYR A 138 -23.92 4.32 -2.81
C TYR A 138 -23.58 5.81 -2.95
N LEU A 139 -23.97 6.48 -4.05
CA LEU A 139 -23.63 7.89 -4.30
C LEU A 139 -24.20 8.86 -3.25
N ASN A 140 -25.35 8.51 -2.65
CA ASN A 140 -25.99 9.29 -1.59
C ASN A 140 -25.64 8.79 -0.18
N SER A 141 -24.72 7.83 -0.04
CA SER A 141 -24.31 7.28 1.25
C SER A 141 -23.42 8.25 2.00
N SER A 142 -23.63 8.40 3.32
CA SER A 142 -22.74 9.18 4.19
C SER A 142 -21.34 8.56 4.33
N PHE A 143 -21.18 7.27 4.00
CA PHE A 143 -19.93 6.53 4.10
C PHE A 143 -19.03 6.66 2.87
N HIS A 144 -19.56 7.17 1.76
CA HIS A 144 -18.87 7.26 0.48
C HIS A 144 -18.69 8.69 0.00
N LYS A 145 -17.76 8.87 -0.95
CA LYS A 145 -17.57 10.12 -1.65
C LYS A 145 -17.22 9.87 -3.12
N THR A 146 -17.54 10.84 -3.95
CA THR A 146 -17.07 10.97 -5.33
C THR A 146 -15.91 11.96 -5.40
N GLU A 147 -15.28 12.07 -6.58
CA GLU A 147 -14.24 13.07 -6.90
C GLU A 147 -12.88 12.87 -6.21
N GLY A 148 -12.68 11.73 -5.55
CA GLY A 148 -11.35 11.29 -5.15
C GLY A 148 -10.49 10.85 -6.33
N TYR A 149 -9.30 10.35 -6.03
CA TYR A 149 -8.35 9.89 -7.05
C TYR A 149 -8.46 8.40 -7.33
N LEU A 150 -8.94 7.63 -6.35
CA LEU A 150 -9.07 6.19 -6.38
C LEU A 150 -10.49 5.81 -6.80
N THR A 151 -10.65 5.46 -8.08
CA THR A 151 -11.95 5.05 -8.62
C THR A 151 -12.35 3.69 -8.06
N VAL A 152 -13.59 3.59 -7.60
CA VAL A 152 -14.18 2.37 -7.03
C VAL A 152 -15.44 2.02 -7.83
N GLU A 153 -15.42 0.85 -8.46
CA GLU A 153 -16.50 0.35 -9.30
C GLU A 153 -16.88 -1.08 -8.89
N GLU A 154 -18.05 -1.55 -9.30
CA GLU A 154 -18.36 -2.96 -9.21
C GLU A 154 -17.59 -3.78 -10.25
N PHE A 155 -17.29 -5.03 -9.88
CA PHE A 155 -16.83 -6.00 -10.86
C PHE A 155 -17.93 -6.26 -11.91
N ARG A 156 -17.55 -6.34 -13.19
CA ARG A 156 -18.48 -6.55 -14.30
C ARG A 156 -19.28 -7.85 -14.20
N TYR A 157 -18.73 -8.87 -13.56
CA TYR A 157 -19.41 -10.12 -13.28
C TYR A 157 -20.15 -10.07 -11.95
N ARG A 158 -21.46 -10.32 -11.97
CA ARG A 158 -22.27 -10.46 -10.75
C ARG A 158 -22.62 -11.94 -10.50
N PRO A 159 -22.21 -12.52 -9.36
CA PRO A 159 -22.49 -13.92 -9.07
C PRO A 159 -23.98 -14.13 -8.75
N LYS A 160 -24.54 -15.26 -9.21
CA LYS A 160 -25.95 -15.63 -8.97
C LYS A 160 -26.29 -15.82 -7.48
N ILE A 161 -25.28 -16.05 -6.63
CA ILE A 161 -25.44 -16.28 -5.19
C ILE A 161 -26.11 -15.11 -4.45
N VAL A 162 -26.02 -13.89 -5.00
CA VAL A 162 -26.65 -12.68 -4.44
C VAL A 162 -28.18 -12.79 -4.40
N ASN A 163 -28.77 -13.49 -5.38
CA ASN A 163 -30.21 -13.73 -5.38
C ASN A 163 -30.61 -14.80 -4.36
N THR A 164 -29.70 -15.72 -4.05
CA THR A 164 -29.91 -16.77 -3.06
C THR A 164 -29.75 -16.25 -1.63
N SER A 165 -28.83 -15.32 -1.38
CA SER A 165 -28.62 -14.74 -0.04
C SER A 165 -29.88 -14.08 0.51
N ARG A 166 -30.66 -13.39 -0.35
CA ARG A 166 -31.98 -12.85 0.01
C ARG A 166 -32.99 -13.91 0.42
N LYS A 167 -32.96 -15.09 -0.21
CA LYS A 167 -33.89 -16.19 0.10
C LYS A 167 -33.63 -16.83 1.47
N ILE A 168 -32.40 -16.74 1.97
CA ILE A 168 -31.99 -17.25 3.28
C ILE A 168 -31.93 -16.14 4.35
N GLY A 169 -32.49 -14.96 4.06
CA GLY A 169 -32.67 -13.89 5.04
C GLY A 169 -31.54 -12.83 5.10
N TYR A 170 -30.51 -12.92 4.27
CA TYR A 170 -29.47 -11.89 4.22
C TYR A 170 -29.85 -10.74 3.29
N GLN A 171 -29.75 -9.52 3.80
CA GLN A 171 -29.84 -8.31 2.99
C GLN A 171 -28.51 -8.09 2.24
N ASN A 172 -28.59 -7.52 1.03
CA ASN A 172 -27.41 -7.17 0.26
C ASN A 172 -27.05 -5.71 0.57
N ASN A 173 -26.19 -5.52 1.55
CA ASN A 173 -25.82 -4.23 2.10
C ASN A 173 -24.43 -3.77 1.65
N ASP A 174 -24.14 -2.52 1.97
CA ASP A 174 -22.86 -1.87 1.73
C ASP A 174 -21.78 -2.47 2.65
N ILE A 175 -20.76 -3.09 2.05
CA ILE A 175 -19.63 -3.71 2.77
C ILE A 175 -18.73 -2.68 3.46
N ASN A 176 -18.82 -1.39 3.11
CA ASN A 176 -18.12 -0.29 3.78
C ASN A 176 -19.09 0.71 4.44
N GLY A 177 -20.36 0.34 4.56
CA GLY A 177 -21.41 1.17 5.14
C GLY A 177 -21.53 1.00 6.66
N GLU A 178 -22.73 1.28 7.18
CA GLU A 178 -23.02 1.21 8.62
C GLU A 178 -22.90 -0.21 9.20
N LYS A 179 -23.24 -1.23 8.41
CA LYS A 179 -23.29 -2.64 8.84
C LYS A 179 -22.41 -3.54 7.95
N PRO A 180 -21.08 -3.44 8.07
CA PRO A 180 -20.14 -4.15 7.20
C PRO A 180 -20.09 -5.67 7.46
N THR A 181 -20.77 -6.17 8.50
CA THR A 181 -20.85 -7.60 8.83
C THR A 181 -21.91 -8.37 8.04
N GLU A 182 -22.70 -7.67 7.23
CA GLU A 182 -23.78 -8.27 6.45
C GLU A 182 -23.30 -8.72 5.06
N PHE A 183 -24.16 -9.44 4.33
CA PHE A 183 -23.85 -9.88 2.98
C PHE A 183 -23.83 -8.66 2.04
N GLY A 184 -22.83 -8.57 1.17
CA GLY A 184 -22.71 -7.46 0.25
C GLY A 184 -22.06 -7.86 -1.06
N LEU A 185 -22.42 -7.15 -2.14
CA LEU A 185 -21.72 -7.24 -3.40
C LEU A 185 -20.38 -6.52 -3.29
N ALA A 186 -19.30 -7.25 -3.54
CA ALA A 186 -17.97 -6.68 -3.63
C ALA A 186 -17.85 -5.68 -4.78
N TYR A 187 -17.17 -4.58 -4.50
CA TYR A 187 -16.63 -3.64 -5.47
C TYR A 187 -15.12 -3.53 -5.25
N GLY A 188 -14.43 -2.99 -6.24
CA GLY A 188 -12.98 -2.94 -6.24
C GLY A 188 -12.44 -1.63 -6.76
N THR A 189 -11.14 -1.44 -6.57
CA THR A 189 -10.40 -0.33 -7.13
C THR A 189 -10.22 -0.53 -8.63
N LEU A 190 -11.17 0.03 -9.38
CA LEU A 190 -11.36 -0.19 -10.80
C LEU A 190 -11.62 1.16 -11.48
N ARG A 191 -11.15 1.30 -12.71
CA ARG A 191 -11.45 2.43 -13.59
C ARG A 191 -11.70 1.89 -14.98
N ASP A 192 -12.90 2.08 -15.48
CA ASP A 192 -13.38 1.51 -16.75
C ASP A 192 -13.30 -0.03 -16.78
N GLY A 193 -13.46 -0.68 -15.61
CA GLY A 193 -13.30 -2.12 -15.43
C GLY A 193 -11.86 -2.65 -15.48
N LEU A 194 -10.86 -1.78 -15.56
CA LEU A 194 -9.43 -2.12 -15.40
C LEU A 194 -8.97 -1.80 -13.98
N ARG A 195 -7.90 -2.45 -13.52
CA ARG A 195 -7.30 -2.17 -12.21
C ARG A 195 -7.00 -0.67 -12.01
N CYS A 196 -7.40 -0.12 -10.88
CA CYS A 196 -7.02 1.23 -10.46
C CYS A 196 -5.95 1.15 -9.36
N SER A 197 -4.69 0.96 -9.76
CA SER A 197 -3.56 0.93 -8.81
C SER A 197 -3.29 2.31 -8.20
N ILE A 198 -2.57 2.36 -7.08
CA ILE A 198 -2.11 3.61 -6.45
C ILE A 198 -1.30 4.46 -7.42
N ALA A 199 -0.47 3.83 -8.26
CA ALA A 199 0.26 4.56 -9.28
C ALA A 199 -0.68 5.23 -10.29
N LYS A 200 -1.75 4.53 -10.71
CA LYS A 200 -2.74 5.09 -11.64
C LYS A 200 -3.59 6.19 -10.99
N ALA A 201 -4.02 5.98 -9.76
CA ALA A 201 -4.88 6.88 -9.00
C ALA A 201 -4.14 8.16 -8.62
N PHE A 202 -2.99 8.06 -7.96
CA PHE A 202 -2.34 9.19 -7.29
C PHE A 202 -1.07 9.69 -7.99
N LEU A 203 -0.25 8.78 -8.54
CA LEU A 203 1.05 9.16 -9.11
C LEU A 203 0.94 9.69 -10.54
N ARG A 204 0.19 9.01 -11.41
CA ARG A 204 0.03 9.40 -12.81
C ARG A 204 -0.54 10.82 -12.96
N PRO A 205 -1.53 11.28 -12.17
CA PRO A 205 -2.01 12.67 -12.24
C PRO A 205 -1.00 13.69 -11.69
N ALA A 206 -0.15 13.30 -10.74
CA ALA A 206 0.84 14.19 -10.12
C ALA A 206 2.16 14.30 -10.91
N ARG A 207 2.39 13.43 -11.91
CA ARG A 207 3.69 13.26 -12.59
C ARG A 207 4.29 14.52 -13.24
N ASN A 208 3.46 15.48 -13.63
CA ASN A 208 3.89 16.70 -14.30
C ASN A 208 4.09 17.89 -13.35
N ARG A 209 3.87 17.71 -12.04
CA ARG A 209 4.07 18.79 -11.08
C ARG A 209 5.57 19.08 -10.96
N LEU A 210 5.98 20.34 -11.16
CA LEU A 210 7.38 20.75 -11.10
C LEU A 210 8.07 20.48 -9.77
N ASN A 211 7.25 20.35 -8.72
CA ASN A 211 7.74 20.05 -7.40
C ASN A 211 7.83 18.56 -7.10
N PHE A 212 7.51 17.65 -8.01
CA PHE A 212 7.34 16.23 -7.75
C PHE A 212 8.20 15.40 -8.71
N ASP A 213 9.10 14.59 -8.16
CA ASP A 213 9.97 13.72 -8.94
C ASP A 213 9.57 12.24 -8.74
N ILE A 214 9.97 11.35 -9.66
CA ILE A 214 9.92 9.91 -9.43
C ILE A 214 11.23 9.35 -9.96
N SER A 215 11.98 8.65 -9.10
CA SER A 215 13.23 7.99 -9.52
C SER A 215 12.98 6.49 -9.67
N LEU A 216 12.71 6.09 -10.91
CA LEU A 216 12.66 4.66 -11.23
C LEU A 216 14.06 4.05 -11.15
N HIS A 217 14.10 2.72 -11.11
CA HIS A 217 15.29 1.89 -10.99
C HIS A 217 16.21 2.21 -9.80
N SER A 218 15.63 2.57 -8.64
CA SER A 218 16.37 3.10 -7.49
C SER A 218 16.06 2.32 -6.20
N PHE A 219 17.01 1.54 -5.70
CA PHE A 219 16.86 0.74 -4.48
C PHE A 219 17.48 1.45 -3.27
N VAL A 220 16.67 1.83 -2.28
CA VAL A 220 17.18 2.49 -1.06
C VAL A 220 17.84 1.44 -0.17
N GLU A 221 19.10 1.68 0.19
CA GLU A 221 19.91 0.76 0.97
C GLU A 221 20.00 1.17 2.44
N LYS A 222 19.98 2.49 2.73
CA LYS A 222 20.20 3.00 4.08
C LYS A 222 19.64 4.42 4.25
N ILE A 223 19.10 4.72 5.42
CA ILE A 223 18.78 6.07 5.90
C ILE A 223 20.00 6.60 6.66
N LEU A 224 20.44 7.81 6.33
CA LEU A 224 21.54 8.47 7.00
C LEU A 224 21.02 9.24 8.22
N ILE A 225 21.51 8.87 9.39
CA ILE A 225 21.12 9.46 10.67
C ILE A 225 22.39 9.87 11.40
N ASP A 226 22.42 11.11 11.87
CA ASP A 226 23.50 11.60 12.69
C ASP A 226 23.51 10.88 14.05
N SER A 227 24.63 10.27 14.42
CA SER A 227 24.72 9.43 15.63
C SER A 227 24.53 10.23 16.92
N ASN A 228 24.86 11.53 16.91
CA ASN A 228 24.87 12.38 18.09
C ASN A 228 23.51 13.09 18.26
N THR A 229 23.01 13.70 17.19
CA THR A 229 21.79 14.50 17.18
C THR A 229 20.53 13.69 16.86
N LYS A 230 20.68 12.48 16.33
CA LYS A 230 19.59 11.62 15.80
C LYS A 230 18.80 12.25 14.65
N VAL A 231 19.34 13.30 14.04
CA VAL A 231 18.71 13.98 12.90
C VAL A 231 18.93 13.15 11.64
N THR A 232 17.85 12.97 10.85
CA THR A 232 17.94 12.33 9.54
C THR A 232 18.58 13.28 8.54
N GLN A 233 19.69 12.88 7.93
CA GLN A 233 20.47 13.69 7.00
C GLN A 233 20.15 13.39 5.53
N GLY A 234 19.67 12.19 5.22
CA GLY A 234 19.35 11.80 3.86
C GLY A 234 19.17 10.31 3.68
N VAL A 235 19.23 9.85 2.44
CA VAL A 235 19.18 8.42 2.09
C VAL A 235 20.26 8.05 1.07
N VAL A 236 20.77 6.83 1.20
CA VAL A 236 21.66 6.19 0.24
C VAL A 236 20.85 5.21 -0.57
N PHE A 237 20.97 5.28 -1.89
CA PHE A 237 20.26 4.40 -2.80
C PHE A 237 21.13 4.00 -3.98
N LYS A 238 20.85 2.83 -4.54
CA LYS A 238 21.50 2.30 -5.73
C LYS A 238 20.60 2.50 -6.94
N LYS A 239 21.08 3.21 -7.96
CA LYS A 239 20.38 3.42 -9.24
C LYS A 239 21.27 2.96 -10.38
N ASN A 240 20.74 2.09 -11.24
CA ASN A 240 21.48 1.54 -12.39
C ASN A 240 22.88 1.03 -12.00
N MET A 241 22.98 0.29 -10.88
CA MET A 241 24.22 -0.22 -10.29
C MET A 241 25.15 0.81 -9.62
N HIS A 242 24.88 2.10 -9.69
CA HIS A 242 25.66 3.14 -9.04
C HIS A 242 25.01 3.58 -7.72
N ARG A 243 25.84 3.81 -6.70
CA ARG A 243 25.39 4.31 -5.40
C ARG A 243 25.31 5.84 -5.43
N HIS A 244 24.21 6.37 -4.93
CA HIS A 244 23.93 7.79 -4.84
C HIS A 244 23.47 8.13 -3.42
N THR A 245 23.72 9.37 -3.03
CA THR A 245 23.25 9.92 -1.76
C THR A 245 22.41 11.16 -2.04
N VAL A 246 21.24 11.26 -1.41
CA VAL A 246 20.42 12.47 -1.46
C VAL A 246 20.17 12.98 -0.06
N GLY A 247 20.51 14.25 0.17
CA GLY A 247 20.22 14.93 1.44
C GLY A 247 18.75 15.34 1.55
N VAL A 248 18.25 15.39 2.79
CA VAL A 248 16.89 15.82 3.15
C VAL A 248 16.93 17.10 3.98
N ARG A 249 15.88 17.94 3.88
CA ARG A 249 15.76 19.16 4.69
C ARG A 249 14.74 19.03 5.82
N LYS A 250 13.68 18.23 5.64
CA LYS A 250 12.65 18.04 6.67
C LYS A 250 12.54 16.59 7.13
N GLU A 251 12.05 15.71 6.27
CA GLU A 251 11.66 14.36 6.68
C GLU A 251 11.90 13.33 5.57
N VAL A 252 12.20 12.10 6.02
CA VAL A 252 12.21 10.89 5.20
C VAL A 252 11.00 10.06 5.61
N ASN A 253 10.06 9.87 4.70
CA ASN A 253 8.91 8.99 4.93
C ASN A 253 9.20 7.60 4.36
N VAL A 254 9.22 6.58 5.22
CA VAL A 254 9.46 5.20 4.83
C VAL A 254 8.13 4.55 4.49
N SER A 255 7.93 4.25 3.21
CA SER A 255 6.74 3.56 2.70
C SER A 255 7.20 2.40 1.82
N ALA A 256 7.99 1.49 2.40
CA ALA A 256 8.54 0.33 1.69
C ALA A 256 7.67 -0.93 1.85
N GLY A 257 6.50 -0.81 2.50
CA GLY A 257 5.64 -1.94 2.85
C GLY A 257 6.02 -2.61 4.17
N ALA A 258 5.19 -3.54 4.63
CA ALA A 258 5.33 -4.17 5.95
C ALA A 258 6.62 -5.01 6.10
N PHE A 259 7.22 -5.42 4.99
CA PHE A 259 8.43 -6.25 4.93
C PHE A 259 9.69 -5.41 4.85
N ASN A 260 9.75 -4.52 3.86
CA ASN A 260 10.96 -3.78 3.58
C ASN A 260 11.14 -2.57 4.48
N SER A 261 10.06 -2.01 5.05
CA SER A 261 10.18 -0.87 5.99
C SER A 261 10.97 -1.25 7.24
N PRO A 262 10.61 -2.28 8.02
CA PRO A 262 11.40 -2.67 9.18
C PRO A 262 12.81 -3.15 8.79
N HIS A 263 12.96 -3.83 7.65
CA HIS A 263 14.28 -4.24 7.16
C HIS A 263 15.20 -3.03 6.89
N LEU A 264 14.70 -2.01 6.18
CA LEU A 264 15.44 -0.78 5.92
C LEU A 264 15.78 -0.03 7.22
N LEU A 265 14.89 -0.01 8.20
CA LEU A 265 15.15 0.60 9.51
C LEU A 265 16.30 -0.10 10.22
N VAL A 266 16.31 -1.44 10.27
CA VAL A 266 17.41 -2.22 10.87
C VAL A 266 18.72 -1.96 10.13
N LEU A 267 18.70 -1.97 8.79
CA LEU A 267 19.87 -1.62 7.96
C LEU A 267 20.39 -0.18 8.19
N SER A 268 19.54 0.67 8.75
CA SER A 268 19.84 2.06 9.11
C SER A 268 20.24 2.23 10.57
N GLY A 269 20.37 1.14 11.33
CA GLY A 269 20.70 1.18 12.76
C GLY A 269 19.51 1.55 13.66
N ILE A 270 18.28 1.39 13.17
CA ILE A 270 17.05 1.56 13.97
C ILE A 270 16.40 0.19 14.17
N GLY A 271 16.48 -0.33 15.38
CA GLY A 271 15.94 -1.64 15.73
C GLY A 271 16.41 -2.07 17.12
N SER A 272 16.08 -3.30 17.50
CA SER A 272 16.66 -3.87 18.72
C SER A 272 18.15 -4.12 18.54
N TYR A 273 18.91 -4.09 19.64
CA TYR A 273 20.36 -4.35 19.63
C TYR A 273 20.73 -5.65 18.91
N TRP A 274 20.01 -6.74 19.21
CA TRP A 274 20.29 -8.06 18.61
C TRP A 274 20.06 -8.10 17.11
N GLN A 275 18.99 -7.47 16.61
CA GLN A 275 18.72 -7.40 15.17
C GLN A 275 19.78 -6.61 14.41
N ILE A 276 20.25 -5.50 15.00
CA ILE A 276 21.29 -4.66 14.40
C ILE A 276 22.63 -5.42 14.38
N LEU A 277 22.98 -6.10 15.48
CA LEU A 277 24.20 -6.91 15.59
C LEU A 277 24.21 -8.07 14.59
N GLU A 278 23.09 -8.80 14.46
CA GLU A 278 22.94 -9.90 13.49
C GLU A 278 23.05 -9.40 12.05
N ALA A 279 22.57 -8.17 11.78
CA ALA A 279 22.73 -7.51 10.49
C ALA A 279 24.15 -6.95 10.23
N GLY A 280 25.07 -7.04 11.21
CA GLY A 280 26.46 -6.60 11.09
C GLY A 280 26.65 -5.08 11.10
N ILE A 281 25.80 -4.35 11.85
CA ILE A 281 25.77 -2.88 11.92
C ILE A 281 26.20 -2.37 13.30
#